data_AF-A0A1F3LGN8-F1
#
_entry.id   AF-A0A1F3LGN8-F1
#
_cell.length_a   1.000
_cell.length_b   1.000
_cell.length_c   1.000
_cell.angle_alpha   90.00
_cell.angle_beta   90.00
_cell.angle_gamma   90.00
#
_symmetry.space_group_name_H-M   'P 1'
#
loop_
_entity.id
_entity.type
_entity.pdbx_description
1 polymer ?
#
loop_
_entity_poly.entity_id
_entity_poly.type
_entity_poly.pdbx_seq_one_letter_code
_entity_poly.pdbx_strand_id
1 'polypeptide(L)'
;MKLRNKRKGGQQLPFFYLSIIGKSKAFHPDFLIFVEAKTENKMTRITLLIVLIFSFFSVPAKDKQLTISKERVELIITETTTEAQLKKFQKTLKEEANIDFSFKDIIYNSKKQISKITIEVDSNDGIKSIGILMISNIHNVGFIRNYQYKSGSSSEEPLIIGNIGEKEIKLN
;
A
#
# COMPACT_ATOMS: atom_id res chain seq x y z
N MET A 1 -16.58 71.46 -38.82
CA MET A 1 -15.24 70.84 -38.84
C MET A 1 -14.66 70.84 -37.42
N LYS A 2 -14.74 69.70 -36.70
CA LYS A 2 -13.96 69.42 -35.47
C LYS A 2 -14.01 67.90 -35.20
N LEU A 3 -12.90 67.23 -35.48
CA LEU A 3 -12.70 65.78 -35.28
C LEU A 3 -12.39 65.48 -33.80
N ARG A 4 -12.95 64.42 -33.23
CA ARG A 4 -12.44 63.82 -31.98
C ARG A 4 -12.43 62.30 -32.07
N ASN A 5 -11.21 61.79 -32.18
CA ASN A 5 -10.80 60.40 -32.22
C ASN A 5 -10.66 59.89 -30.77
N LYS A 6 -11.22 58.72 -30.42
CA LYS A 6 -11.03 58.09 -29.10
C LYS A 6 -10.62 56.63 -29.31
N ARG A 7 -9.36 56.32 -28.98
CA ARG A 7 -8.77 54.99 -29.00
C ARG A 7 -8.10 54.69 -27.65
N LYS A 8 -8.11 53.41 -27.32
CA LYS A 8 -7.24 52.62 -26.42
C LYS A 8 -7.75 52.34 -25.00
N GLY A 9 -7.90 51.04 -24.77
CA GLY A 9 -7.72 50.38 -23.47
C GLY A 9 -7.18 48.97 -23.74
N GLY A 10 -5.87 48.82 -23.83
CA GLY A 10 -5.19 47.52 -23.83
C GLY A 10 -4.59 47.31 -22.45
N GLN A 11 -5.04 46.27 -21.73
CA GLN A 11 -4.50 45.89 -20.43
C GLN A 11 -3.20 45.11 -20.63
N GLN A 12 -2.14 45.52 -19.93
CA GLN A 12 -0.90 44.77 -19.80
C GLN A 12 -1.04 43.78 -18.64
N LEU A 13 -0.59 42.55 -18.85
CA LEU A 13 -0.41 41.54 -17.79
C LEU A 13 1.06 41.54 -17.33
N PRO A 14 1.33 41.29 -16.04
CA PRO A 14 2.70 41.29 -15.52
C PRO A 14 3.44 40.00 -15.88
N PHE A 15 4.65 40.16 -16.42
CA PHE A 15 5.64 39.09 -16.53
C PHE A 15 6.46 39.03 -15.24
N PHE A 16 6.44 37.90 -14.55
CA PHE A 16 7.39 37.62 -13.47
C PHE A 16 8.48 36.68 -13.98
N TYR A 17 9.72 37.17 -14.02
CA TYR A 17 10.90 36.36 -14.25
C TYR A 17 11.43 35.86 -12.91
N LEU A 18 11.50 34.54 -12.75
CA LEU A 18 12.33 33.91 -11.72
C LEU A 18 13.60 33.37 -12.41
N SER A 19 14.74 34.01 -12.16
CA SER A 19 16.03 33.47 -12.60
C SER A 19 16.55 32.48 -11.55
N ILE A 20 16.65 31.21 -11.90
CA ILE A 20 17.39 30.23 -11.11
C ILE A 20 18.73 30.03 -11.82
N ILE A 21 19.79 30.57 -11.22
CA ILE A 21 21.17 30.29 -11.61
C ILE A 21 21.56 28.98 -10.95
N GLY A 22 21.70 27.92 -11.76
CA GLY A 22 22.20 26.63 -11.31
C GLY A 22 22.81 25.86 -12.48
N LYS A 23 24.14 25.89 -12.58
CA LYS A 23 24.90 25.09 -13.55
C LYS A 23 24.87 23.61 -13.14
N SER A 24 24.20 22.74 -13.90
CA SER A 24 24.63 21.35 -14.05
C SER A 24 24.03 20.67 -15.27
N LYS A 25 24.93 19.94 -15.94
CA LYS A 25 24.86 19.19 -17.19
C LYS A 25 23.59 18.34 -17.41
N ALA A 26 23.16 18.38 -18.67
CA ALA A 26 22.57 17.31 -19.48
C ALA A 26 21.44 16.48 -18.84
N PHE A 27 20.21 16.95 -19.03
CA PHE A 27 19.03 16.10 -19.07
C PHE A 27 18.13 16.62 -20.18
N HIS A 28 17.81 15.78 -21.17
CA HIS A 28 16.79 16.07 -22.18
C HIS A 28 15.42 15.76 -21.58
N PRO A 29 14.51 16.75 -21.42
CA PRO A 29 13.12 16.50 -21.07
C PRO A 29 12.26 16.75 -22.31
N ASP A 30 12.35 15.87 -23.31
CA ASP A 30 11.39 15.88 -24.40
C ASP A 30 10.19 15.01 -24.00
N PHE A 31 9.00 15.58 -24.19
CA PHE A 31 7.66 15.08 -23.88
C PHE A 31 7.13 15.23 -22.45
N LEU A 32 6.96 16.50 -22.05
CA LEU A 32 5.76 16.89 -21.29
C LEU A 32 4.65 17.24 -22.29
N ILE A 33 3.66 16.37 -22.43
CA ILE A 33 2.41 16.70 -23.13
C ILE A 33 1.63 17.68 -22.24
N PHE A 34 1.71 18.96 -22.56
CA PHE A 34 0.87 19.98 -21.94
C PHE A 34 -0.49 19.97 -22.65
N VAL A 35 -1.50 19.34 -22.04
CA VAL A 35 -2.90 19.45 -22.50
C VAL A 35 -3.45 20.78 -22.02
N GLU A 36 -3.27 21.84 -22.80
CA GLU A 36 -3.88 23.14 -22.52
C GLU A 36 -5.33 23.15 -23.04
N ALA A 37 -6.25 22.66 -22.22
CA ALA A 37 -7.68 22.77 -22.49
C ALA A 37 -8.17 24.19 -22.10
N LYS A 38 -8.29 25.09 -23.08
CA LYS A 38 -8.93 26.39 -22.89
C LYS A 38 -10.45 26.22 -22.84
N THR A 39 -10.99 25.92 -21.66
CA THR A 39 -12.43 25.80 -21.44
C THR A 39 -13.01 27.02 -20.72
N GLU A 40 -13.79 27.81 -21.45
CA GLU A 40 -14.51 29.01 -20.98
C GLU A 40 -15.90 28.69 -20.39
N ASN A 41 -16.12 27.49 -19.85
CA ASN A 41 -17.38 27.15 -19.21
C ASN A 41 -17.17 26.54 -17.82
N LYS A 42 -17.66 27.24 -16.79
CA LYS A 42 -17.50 26.88 -15.35
C LYS A 42 -17.91 25.44 -15.03
N MET A 43 -18.86 24.86 -15.79
CA MET A 43 -19.32 23.48 -15.62
C MET A 43 -18.25 22.41 -15.94
N THR A 44 -17.31 22.68 -16.84
CA THR A 44 -16.30 21.69 -17.26
C THR A 44 -15.15 21.50 -16.25
N ARG A 45 -14.91 22.49 -15.39
CA ARG A 45 -13.86 22.44 -14.37
C ARG A 45 -14.19 21.51 -13.20
N ILE A 46 -15.47 21.36 -12.88
CA ILE A 46 -15.95 20.48 -11.82
C ILE A 46 -15.82 19.01 -12.25
N THR A 47 -16.14 18.71 -13.52
CA THR A 47 -16.03 17.35 -14.06
C THR A 47 -14.59 16.84 -14.07
N LEU A 48 -13.61 17.69 -14.35
CA LEU A 48 -12.19 17.32 -14.39
C LEU A 48 -11.63 17.00 -12.99
N LEU A 49 -12.12 17.70 -11.95
CA LEU A 49 -11.77 17.41 -10.56
C LEU A 49 -12.39 16.08 -10.07
N ILE A 50 -13.62 15.76 -10.49
CA ILE A 50 -14.30 14.52 -10.09
C ILE A 50 -13.58 13.30 -10.70
N VAL A 51 -13.09 13.37 -11.94
CA VAL A 51 -12.33 12.28 -12.57
C VAL A 51 -10.98 12.05 -11.87
N LEU A 52 -10.33 13.11 -11.37
CA LEU A 52 -9.08 13.03 -10.59
C LEU A 52 -9.27 12.43 -9.20
N ILE A 53 -10.45 12.59 -8.60
CA ILE A 53 -10.77 12.00 -7.29
C ILE A 53 -11.14 10.52 -7.43
N PHE A 54 -11.80 10.14 -8.53
CA PHE A 54 -12.21 8.75 -8.77
C PHE A 54 -11.04 7.80 -9.07
N SER A 55 -9.89 8.31 -9.54
CA SER A 55 -8.70 7.48 -9.81
C SER A 55 -7.94 7.04 -8.55
N PHE A 56 -8.26 7.58 -7.37
CA PHE A 56 -7.65 7.16 -6.10
C PHE A 56 -8.43 6.07 -5.35
N PHE A 57 -9.67 5.77 -5.76
CA PHE A 57 -10.42 4.64 -5.21
C PHE A 57 -10.04 3.34 -5.94
N SER A 58 -8.76 2.99 -5.89
CA SER A 58 -8.34 1.63 -6.21
C SER A 58 -8.87 0.74 -5.09
N VAL A 59 -10.00 0.07 -5.35
CA VAL A 59 -10.56 -0.93 -4.44
C VAL A 59 -9.49 -2.02 -4.29
N PRO A 60 -8.86 -2.19 -3.11
CA PRO A 60 -7.86 -3.22 -2.95
C PRO A 60 -8.55 -4.57 -3.15
N ALA A 61 -8.03 -5.35 -4.10
CA ALA A 61 -8.46 -6.73 -4.28
C ALA A 61 -8.39 -7.46 -2.92
N LYS A 62 -9.34 -8.36 -2.70
CA LYS A 62 -9.45 -9.13 -1.46
C LYS A 62 -8.26 -10.10 -1.40
N ASP A 63 -7.12 -9.62 -0.91
CA ASP A 63 -5.93 -10.43 -0.71
C ASP A 63 -6.26 -11.48 0.35
N LYS A 64 -6.18 -12.76 -0.02
CA LYS A 64 -6.40 -13.94 0.86
C LYS A 64 -5.30 -14.09 1.93
N GLN A 65 -4.60 -13.00 2.26
CA GLN A 65 -3.46 -12.98 3.19
C GLN A 65 -3.90 -12.95 4.65
N LEU A 66 -5.14 -12.55 4.96
CA LEU A 66 -5.65 -12.53 6.32
C LEU A 66 -7.05 -13.15 6.35
N THR A 67 -7.22 -14.16 7.21
CA THR A 67 -8.50 -14.79 7.49
C THR A 67 -8.75 -14.73 8.99
N ILE A 68 -9.88 -14.17 9.39
CA ILE A 68 -10.31 -14.09 10.80
C ILE A 68 -11.67 -14.78 10.90
N SER A 69 -11.76 -15.79 11.76
CA SER A 69 -13.00 -16.45 12.13
C SER A 69 -13.00 -16.70 13.64
N LYS A 70 -14.17 -17.11 14.17
CA LYS A 70 -14.28 -17.47 15.59
C LYS A 70 -13.43 -18.68 15.98
N GLU A 71 -13.07 -19.50 14.99
CA GLU A 71 -12.37 -20.77 15.20
C GLU A 71 -10.88 -20.64 14.93
N ARG A 72 -10.51 -19.75 13.99
CA ARG A 72 -9.16 -19.66 13.47
C ARG A 72 -8.83 -18.25 13.00
N VAL A 73 -7.63 -17.80 13.30
CA VAL A 73 -7.01 -16.63 12.67
C VAL A 73 -5.77 -17.10 11.90
N GLU A 74 -5.64 -16.64 10.66
CA GLU A 74 -4.53 -16.99 9.79
C GLU A 74 -4.02 -15.76 9.07
N LEU A 75 -2.72 -15.52 9.17
CA LEU A 75 -2.01 -14.50 8.44
C LEU A 75 -0.95 -15.17 7.56
N ILE A 76 -0.98 -14.88 6.26
CA ILE A 76 0.00 -15.27 5.26
C ILE A 76 0.78 -14.02 4.82
N ILE A 77 2.09 -14.08 4.98
CA ILE A 77 3.06 -13.08 4.53
C ILE A 77 3.80 -13.67 3.32
N THR A 78 3.81 -12.94 2.22
CA THR A 78 4.47 -13.35 0.97
C THR A 78 5.55 -12.34 0.59
N GLU A 79 6.35 -12.66 -0.43
CA GLU A 79 7.36 -11.73 -0.98
C GLU A 79 6.73 -10.41 -1.49
N THR A 80 5.45 -10.44 -1.86
CA THR A 80 4.71 -9.26 -2.32
C THR A 80 4.09 -8.46 -1.17
N THR A 81 4.13 -8.98 0.07
CA THR A 81 3.62 -8.25 1.23
C THR A 81 4.49 -7.01 1.48
N THR A 82 3.83 -5.87 1.62
CA THR A 82 4.46 -4.58 1.87
C THR A 82 4.40 -4.22 3.36
N GLU A 83 5.27 -3.30 3.80
CA GLU A 83 5.21 -2.76 5.16
C GLU A 83 3.86 -2.09 5.47
N ALA A 84 3.27 -1.43 4.48
CA ALA A 84 1.93 -0.83 4.62
C ALA A 84 0.85 -1.90 4.87
N GLN A 85 0.92 -3.04 4.18
CA GLN A 85 0.04 -4.18 4.44
C GLN A 85 0.28 -4.77 5.82
N LEU A 86 1.54 -4.92 6.26
CA LEU A 86 1.85 -5.39 7.62
C LEU A 86 1.25 -4.50 8.71
N LYS A 87 1.35 -3.17 8.55
CA LYS A 87 0.71 -2.20 9.47
C LYS A 87 -0.82 -2.31 9.44
N LYS A 88 -1.40 -2.56 8.26
CA LYS A 88 -2.84 -2.82 8.14
C LYS A 88 -3.23 -4.10 8.89
N PHE A 89 -2.49 -5.20 8.71
CA PHE A 89 -2.72 -6.45 9.42
C PHE A 89 -2.59 -6.29 10.92
N GLN A 90 -1.58 -5.57 11.40
CA GLN A 90 -1.43 -5.23 12.83
C GLN A 90 -2.69 -4.58 13.38
N LYS A 91 -3.21 -3.57 12.69
CA LYS A 91 -4.44 -2.88 13.09
C LYS A 91 -5.66 -3.81 13.07
N THR A 92 -5.87 -4.52 11.96
CA THR A 92 -7.01 -5.43 11.79
C THR A 92 -7.02 -6.55 12.81
N LEU A 93 -5.87 -7.17 13.10
CA LEU A 93 -5.74 -8.23 14.10
C LEU A 93 -6.07 -7.72 15.51
N LYS A 94 -5.65 -6.50 15.85
CA LYS A 94 -5.98 -5.90 17.14
C LYS A 94 -7.47 -5.60 17.26
N GLU A 95 -8.06 -5.01 16.22
CA GLU A 95 -9.47 -4.57 16.23
C GLU A 95 -10.45 -5.74 16.15
N GLU A 96 -10.17 -6.75 15.32
CA GLU A 96 -11.14 -7.82 15.02
C GLU A 96 -10.92 -9.10 15.83
N ALA A 97 -9.69 -9.37 16.29
CA ALA A 97 -9.35 -10.62 16.98
C ALA A 97 -8.68 -10.43 18.35
N ASN A 98 -8.47 -9.18 18.79
CA ASN A 98 -7.70 -8.85 20.00
C ASN A 98 -6.30 -9.52 20.03
N ILE A 99 -5.64 -9.60 18.87
CA ILE A 99 -4.27 -10.13 18.74
C ILE A 99 -3.31 -8.96 18.59
N ASP A 100 -2.31 -8.89 19.47
CA ASP A 100 -1.19 -7.97 19.33
C ASP A 100 -0.14 -8.60 18.41
N PHE A 101 -0.12 -8.13 17.17
CA PHE A 101 0.86 -8.49 16.16
C PHE A 101 1.92 -7.39 16.05
N SER A 102 3.19 -7.75 16.08
CA SER A 102 4.29 -6.83 15.78
C SER A 102 5.33 -7.48 14.90
N PHE A 103 6.11 -6.66 14.21
CA PHE A 103 7.14 -7.10 13.29
C PHE A 103 8.37 -6.20 13.34
N LYS A 104 9.54 -6.80 13.13
CA LYS A 104 10.85 -6.12 13.14
C LYS A 104 11.86 -6.86 12.26
N ASP A 105 13.06 -6.28 12.13
CA ASP A 105 14.20 -6.88 11.42
C ASP A 105 13.86 -7.30 9.98
N ILE A 106 13.12 -6.45 9.26
CA ILE A 106 12.74 -6.72 7.86
C ILE A 106 13.99 -6.65 6.97
N ILE A 107 14.28 -7.74 6.28
CA ILE A 107 15.32 -7.80 5.25
C ILE A 107 14.66 -7.94 3.89
N TYR A 108 15.16 -7.16 2.93
CA TYR A 108 14.70 -7.18 1.55
C TYR A 108 15.71 -7.86 0.64
N ASN A 109 15.22 -8.57 -0.37
CA ASN A 109 16.04 -9.10 -1.45
C ASN A 109 16.41 -8.02 -2.48
N SER A 110 17.19 -8.38 -3.51
CA SER A 110 17.60 -7.48 -4.60
C SER A 110 16.43 -6.90 -5.41
N LYS A 111 15.24 -7.51 -5.33
CA LYS A 111 14.00 -7.05 -5.97
C LYS A 111 13.15 -6.16 -5.06
N LYS A 112 13.68 -5.75 -3.90
CA LYS A 112 12.95 -4.97 -2.87
C LYS A 112 11.72 -5.68 -2.31
N GLN A 113 11.71 -7.00 -2.31
CA GLN A 113 10.68 -7.84 -1.70
C GLN A 113 11.16 -8.33 -0.34
N ILE A 114 10.25 -8.55 0.61
CA ILE A 114 10.63 -9.08 1.93
C ILE A 114 11.15 -10.51 1.76
N SER A 115 12.36 -10.77 2.24
CA SER A 115 12.98 -12.10 2.28
C SER A 115 13.11 -12.67 3.69
N LYS A 116 13.18 -11.79 4.70
CA LYS A 116 13.19 -12.19 6.11
C LYS A 116 12.43 -11.16 6.95
N ILE A 117 11.71 -11.65 7.95
CA ILE A 117 11.03 -10.81 8.93
C ILE A 117 10.96 -11.53 10.27
N THR A 118 11.14 -10.80 11.36
CA THR A 118 10.83 -11.29 12.71
C THR A 118 9.43 -10.83 13.07
N ILE A 119 8.56 -11.75 13.49
CA ILE A 119 7.22 -11.43 13.98
C ILE A 119 7.05 -11.88 15.42
N GLU A 120 6.21 -11.15 16.14
CA GLU A 120 5.77 -11.47 17.50
C GLU A 120 4.24 -11.41 17.52
N VAL A 121 3.63 -12.46 18.06
CA VAL A 121 2.19 -12.64 18.13
C VAL A 121 1.82 -12.90 19.58
N ASP A 122 0.98 -12.04 20.14
CA ASP A 122 0.36 -12.21 21.45
C ASP A 122 -1.16 -12.26 21.27
N SER A 123 -1.76 -13.40 21.60
CA SER A 123 -3.20 -13.62 21.42
C SER A 123 -4.04 -13.08 22.57
N ASN A 124 -3.41 -12.47 23.59
CA ASN A 124 -4.06 -11.91 24.79
C ASN A 124 -4.92 -12.91 25.59
N ASP A 125 -4.72 -14.21 25.36
CA ASP A 125 -5.34 -15.33 26.07
C ASP A 125 -4.31 -16.17 26.83
N GLY A 126 -3.11 -15.60 27.02
CA GLY A 126 -1.96 -16.28 27.63
C GLY A 126 -1.04 -16.98 26.63
N ILE A 127 -1.37 -16.98 25.32
CA ILE A 127 -0.55 -17.59 24.28
C ILE A 127 0.21 -16.51 23.52
N LYS A 128 1.55 -16.60 23.59
CA LYS A 128 2.47 -15.68 22.96
C LYS A 128 3.63 -16.43 22.31
N SER A 129 4.03 -16.00 21.11
CA SER A 129 5.17 -16.59 20.40
C SER A 129 5.90 -15.56 19.53
N ILE A 130 7.19 -15.82 19.30
CA ILE A 130 8.07 -15.02 18.44
C ILE A 130 8.66 -15.97 17.40
N GLY A 131 8.66 -15.57 16.13
CA GLY A 131 9.22 -16.37 15.06
C GLY A 131 9.98 -15.55 14.03
N ILE A 132 11.01 -16.16 13.48
CA ILE A 132 11.78 -15.63 12.35
C ILE A 132 11.30 -16.34 11.09
N LEU A 133 10.75 -15.57 10.15
CA LEU A 133 10.19 -16.09 8.91
C LEU A 133 11.17 -15.82 7.77
N MET A 134 11.49 -16.89 7.02
CA MET A 134 12.25 -16.82 5.78
C MET A 134 11.26 -16.92 4.62
N ILE A 135 11.08 -15.82 3.89
CA ILE A 135 10.07 -15.71 2.84
C ILE A 135 10.70 -16.11 1.51
N SER A 136 10.02 -16.99 0.78
CA SER A 136 10.40 -17.40 -0.56
C SER A 136 9.16 -17.58 -1.43
N ASN A 137 9.34 -17.71 -2.73
CA ASN A 137 8.28 -17.89 -3.71
C ASN A 137 7.57 -19.26 -3.64
N ILE A 138 8.13 -20.23 -2.90
CA ILE A 138 7.66 -21.62 -2.82
C ILE A 138 6.82 -21.93 -1.57
N HIS A 139 6.93 -21.11 -0.52
CA HIS A 139 6.25 -21.36 0.75
C HIS A 139 5.43 -20.15 1.21
N ASN A 140 4.22 -20.42 1.72
CA ASN A 140 3.48 -19.43 2.47
C ASN A 140 4.02 -19.43 3.90
N VAL A 141 4.39 -18.27 4.41
CA VAL A 141 4.84 -18.13 5.79
C VAL A 141 3.94 -17.17 6.55
N GLY A 142 3.89 -17.30 7.87
CA GLY A 142 3.08 -16.42 8.71
C GLY A 142 2.72 -17.10 10.02
N PHE A 143 1.47 -16.96 10.44
CA PHE A 143 0.98 -17.63 11.64
C PHE A 143 -0.45 -18.12 11.53
N ILE A 144 -0.76 -19.15 12.32
CA ILE A 144 -2.11 -19.67 12.52
C ILE A 144 -2.40 -19.72 14.02
N ARG A 145 -3.49 -19.10 14.45
CA ARG A 145 -4.07 -19.28 15.78
C ARG A 145 -5.32 -20.14 15.66
N ASN A 146 -5.34 -21.29 16.33
CA ASN A 146 -6.48 -22.20 16.35
C ASN A 146 -7.19 -22.17 17.72
N TYR A 147 -8.34 -21.50 17.79
CA TYR A 147 -9.13 -21.39 19.02
C TYR A 147 -9.92 -22.66 19.35
N GLN A 148 -10.04 -23.61 18.42
CA GLN A 148 -10.65 -24.92 18.66
C GLN A 148 -9.69 -25.92 19.31
N TYR A 149 -8.46 -25.50 19.63
CA TYR A 149 -7.49 -26.33 20.31
C TYR A 149 -8.04 -26.87 21.63
N LYS A 150 -8.01 -28.20 21.77
CA LYS A 150 -8.29 -28.91 23.03
C LYS A 150 -6.99 -29.46 23.58
N SER A 151 -6.64 -29.01 24.79
CA SER A 151 -5.47 -29.51 25.52
C SER A 151 -5.55 -31.04 25.64
N GLY A 152 -4.58 -31.75 25.05
CA GLY A 152 -4.52 -33.21 25.02
C GLY A 152 -4.69 -33.87 23.65
N SER A 153 -5.08 -33.11 22.61
CA SER A 153 -5.05 -33.60 21.22
C SER A 153 -3.64 -33.48 20.64
N SER A 154 -3.02 -34.60 20.32
CA SER A 154 -1.59 -34.72 19.95
C SER A 154 -1.18 -34.10 18.61
N SER A 155 -2.08 -33.50 17.82
CA SER A 155 -1.78 -33.16 16.42
C SER A 155 -1.83 -31.69 16.05
N GLU A 156 -2.25 -30.77 16.92
CA GLU A 156 -2.37 -29.35 16.53
C GLU A 156 -1.91 -28.43 17.66
N GLU A 157 -0.98 -27.52 17.36
CA GLU A 157 -0.55 -26.48 18.29
C GLU A 157 -1.57 -25.32 18.30
N PRO A 158 -1.81 -24.66 19.44
CA PRO A 158 -2.78 -23.56 19.51
C PRO A 158 -2.32 -22.32 18.72
N LEU A 159 -1.01 -22.12 18.58
CA LEU A 159 -0.40 -21.05 17.80
C LEU A 159 0.82 -21.60 17.06
N ILE A 160 0.81 -21.50 15.74
CA ILE A 160 1.91 -21.90 14.86
C ILE A 160 2.48 -20.66 14.20
N ILE A 161 3.80 -20.48 14.24
CA ILE A 161 4.53 -19.45 13.48
C ILE A 161 5.55 -20.15 12.58
N GLY A 162 5.53 -19.89 11.28
CA GLY A 162 6.46 -20.53 10.36
C GLY A 162 5.88 -20.73 8.97
N ASN A 163 6.21 -21.87 8.36
CA ASN A 163 5.61 -22.32 7.10
C ASN A 163 4.18 -22.82 7.37
N ILE A 164 3.20 -22.21 6.72
CA ILE A 164 1.77 -22.47 6.92
C ILE A 164 1.13 -23.20 5.74
N GLY A 165 1.93 -23.58 4.73
CA GLY A 165 1.50 -24.44 3.63
C GLY A 165 2.24 -24.17 2.32
N GLU A 166 2.11 -25.11 1.39
CA GLU A 166 2.61 -24.95 0.03
C GLU A 166 1.73 -23.97 -0.76
N LYS A 167 2.37 -23.15 -1.58
CA LYS A 167 1.67 -22.31 -2.55
C LYS A 167 1.17 -23.21 -3.68
N GLU A 168 -0.11 -23.14 -4.03
CA GLU A 168 -0.61 -23.82 -5.24
C GLU A 168 0.16 -23.31 -6.47
N ILE A 169 1.09 -24.13 -6.97
CA ILE A 169 1.78 -23.86 -8.23
C ILE A 169 0.83 -24.27 -9.35
N LYS A 170 0.08 -23.31 -9.89
CA LYS A 170 -0.64 -23.51 -11.14
C LYS A 170 0.40 -23.58 -12.26
N LEU A 171 0.74 -24.80 -12.68
CA LEU A 171 1.49 -25.02 -13.90
C LEU A 171 0.59 -24.60 -15.08
N ASN A 172 0.97 -23.53 -15.74
CA ASN A 172 0.38 -23.11 -17.02
C ASN A 172 1.07 -23.82 -18.18
#